data_AF-A0A2S6RIZ1-F1
#
_entry.id   AF-A0A2S6RIZ1-F1
#
_cell.length_a   1.000
_cell.length_b   1.000
_cell.length_c   1.000
_cell.angle_alpha   90.00
_cell.angle_beta   90.00
_cell.angle_gamma   90.00
#
_symmetry.space_group_name_H-M   'P 1'
#
loop_
_entity.id
_entity.type
_entity.pdbx_description
1 polymer ?
#
loop_
_entity_poly.entity_id
_entity_poly.type
_entity_poly.pdbx_seq_one_letter_code
_entity_poly.pdbx_strand_id
1 'polypeptide(L)'
;MIRSIIFLISFFIFGYEIQAKANQNNIELECLGILRDNFEPHVANWKFKKIDNSAELEIYYGNKYRIAMLRVSDKTNDILVGNGKWFSKITNAARSLLYVRYIKSEKIFFIEGPELFRAEGKCKNITVNIQLPGNQTFKSFIKEMVYIIREHSEYAIAHPKDGDNIKRHLKHTCHALDPMTIKERPMPAPEIGLTKAIKRYLTKRKVKPIYVTIDSVTDEFIKLCKETIYSSDEKKLFPLAKKINSKFTLLYNKL
;
A
#
# COMPACT_ATOMS: atom_id res chain seq x y z
N MET A 1 -17.23 48.10 48.43
CA MET A 1 -16.67 47.80 47.10
C MET A 1 -15.85 46.53 47.19
N ILE A 2 -16.46 45.38 46.89
CA ILE A 2 -15.83 44.06 46.99
C ILE A 2 -15.22 43.74 45.62
N ARG A 3 -13.89 43.60 45.56
CA ARG A 3 -13.17 43.20 44.35
C ARG A 3 -13.46 41.73 44.05
N SER A 4 -14.00 41.47 42.87
CA SER A 4 -14.22 40.13 42.32
C SER A 4 -12.88 39.40 42.16
N ILE A 5 -12.74 38.25 42.82
CA ILE A 5 -11.65 37.28 42.59
C ILE A 5 -12.16 36.32 41.51
N ILE A 6 -11.57 36.38 40.32
CA ILE A 6 -11.84 35.43 39.24
C ILE A 6 -10.90 34.24 39.44
N PHE A 7 -11.46 33.09 39.82
CA PHE A 7 -10.78 31.80 39.82
C PHE A 7 -10.66 31.29 38.38
N LEU A 8 -9.44 31.24 37.85
CA LEU A 8 -9.12 30.62 36.56
C LEU A 8 -8.71 29.16 36.84
N ILE A 9 -9.64 28.23 36.65
CA ILE A 9 -9.39 26.78 36.74
C ILE A 9 -8.55 26.38 35.53
N SER A 10 -7.26 26.16 35.74
CA SER A 10 -6.38 25.55 34.74
C SER A 10 -6.67 24.05 34.65
N PHE A 11 -7.32 23.63 33.57
CA PHE A 11 -7.58 22.24 33.26
C PHE A 11 -6.33 21.62 32.62
N PHE A 12 -5.45 21.01 33.44
CA PHE A 12 -4.37 20.16 32.94
C PHE A 12 -4.97 18.84 32.42
N ILE A 13 -5.31 18.80 31.13
CA ILE A 13 -5.62 17.54 30.46
C ILE A 13 -4.28 16.90 30.09
N PHE A 14 -3.84 15.93 30.89
CA PHE A 14 -2.84 14.95 30.46
C PHE A 14 -3.41 14.19 29.26
N GLY A 15 -3.06 14.63 28.04
CA GLY A 15 -3.31 13.89 26.83
C GLY A 15 -2.39 12.67 26.81
N TYR A 16 -2.96 11.48 26.99
CA TYR A 16 -2.25 10.24 26.68
C TYR A 16 -1.95 10.22 25.17
N GLU A 17 -0.66 10.20 24.83
CA GLU A 17 -0.19 9.94 23.47
C GLU A 17 -0.55 8.51 23.08
N ILE A 18 -1.63 8.33 22.31
CA ILE A 18 -1.81 7.09 21.56
C ILE A 18 -1.01 7.24 20.27
N GLN A 19 0.23 6.77 20.32
CA GLN A 19 1.12 6.68 19.18
C GLN A 19 0.57 5.60 18.21
N ALA A 20 -0.22 6.01 17.22
CA ALA A 20 -0.63 5.11 16.15
C ALA A 20 0.61 4.71 15.33
N LYS A 21 1.09 3.48 15.52
CA LYS A 21 2.17 2.88 14.73
C LYS A 21 1.78 2.90 13.25
N ALA A 22 2.57 3.61 12.43
CA ALA A 22 2.60 3.39 11.00
C ALA A 22 2.71 1.88 10.74
N ASN A 23 1.97 1.33 9.76
CA ASN A 23 2.06 -0.10 9.46
C ASN A 23 3.50 -0.40 8.98
N GLN A 24 4.35 -0.82 9.92
CA GLN A 24 5.81 -1.00 9.78
C GLN A 24 6.17 -2.11 8.78
N ASN A 25 5.17 -2.72 8.14
CA ASN A 25 5.32 -3.97 7.40
C ASN A 25 5.62 -3.83 5.91
N ASN A 26 5.47 -2.66 5.28
CA ASN A 26 5.77 -2.49 3.86
C ASN A 26 7.10 -1.77 3.67
N ILE A 27 8.01 -2.37 2.88
CA ILE A 27 9.37 -1.87 2.66
C ILE A 27 9.68 -1.99 1.17
N GLU A 28 10.22 -0.93 0.57
CA GLU A 28 10.78 -0.99 -0.78
C GLU A 28 12.21 -0.47 -0.78
N LEU A 29 13.14 -1.29 -1.28
CA LEU A 29 14.57 -1.05 -1.24
C LEU A 29 15.14 -1.08 -2.65
N GLU A 30 16.06 -0.17 -2.90
CA GLU A 30 16.99 -0.22 -4.02
C GLU A 30 18.38 -0.46 -3.45
N CYS A 31 19.06 -1.48 -3.93
CA CYS A 31 20.33 -1.93 -3.40
C CYS A 31 21.37 -1.99 -4.51
N LEU A 32 22.61 -1.65 -4.14
CA LEU A 32 23.79 -1.77 -4.99
C LEU A 32 24.88 -2.47 -4.19
N GLY A 33 25.55 -3.43 -4.82
CA GLY A 33 26.57 -4.21 -4.13
C GLY A 33 27.34 -5.14 -5.05
N ILE A 34 27.98 -6.12 -4.42
CA ILE A 34 28.77 -7.15 -5.09
C ILE A 34 28.02 -8.46 -4.98
N LEU A 35 27.90 -9.16 -6.10
CA LEU A 35 27.35 -10.50 -6.20
C LEU A 35 28.44 -11.45 -6.67
N ARG A 36 28.47 -12.66 -6.10
CA ARG A 36 29.31 -13.78 -6.54
C ARG A 36 28.40 -14.89 -7.04
N ASP A 37 28.57 -15.28 -8.29
CA ASP A 37 27.87 -16.39 -8.95
C ASP A 37 28.97 -17.38 -9.36
N ASN A 38 29.04 -18.57 -8.75
CA ASN A 38 30.16 -19.51 -8.96
C ASN A 38 31.56 -18.86 -8.82
N PHE A 39 31.77 -18.07 -7.77
CA PHE A 39 32.99 -17.30 -7.47
C PHE A 39 33.33 -16.12 -8.40
N GLU A 40 32.58 -15.92 -9.49
CA GLU A 40 32.78 -14.75 -10.35
C GLU A 40 32.12 -13.51 -9.72
N PRO A 41 32.90 -12.45 -9.39
CA PRO A 41 32.34 -11.24 -8.82
C PRO A 41 31.72 -10.36 -9.91
N HIS A 42 30.52 -9.85 -9.62
CA HIS A 42 29.79 -8.91 -10.46
C HIS A 42 29.32 -7.73 -9.61
N VAL A 43 29.35 -6.53 -10.20
CA VAL A 43 28.53 -5.43 -9.68
C VAL A 43 27.07 -5.80 -9.93
N ALA A 44 26.26 -5.70 -8.89
CA ALA A 44 24.85 -6.07 -8.93
C ALA A 44 23.98 -4.98 -8.31
N ASN A 45 22.82 -4.78 -8.90
CA ASN A 45 21.76 -3.97 -8.35
C ASN A 45 20.51 -4.82 -8.17
N TRP A 46 19.77 -4.60 -7.08
CA TRP A 46 18.52 -5.30 -6.85
C TRP A 46 17.46 -4.42 -6.21
N LYS A 47 16.22 -4.78 -6.47
CA LYS A 47 15.03 -4.19 -5.86
C LYS A 47 14.39 -5.23 -4.97
N PHE A 48 14.05 -4.82 -3.75
CA PHE A 48 13.33 -5.66 -2.80
C PHE A 48 12.07 -4.95 -2.36
N LYS A 49 10.92 -5.60 -2.55
CA LYS A 49 9.61 -5.04 -2.24
C LYS A 49 8.84 -5.98 -1.33
N LYS A 50 8.69 -5.60 -0.07
CA LYS A 50 7.90 -6.29 0.95
C LYS A 50 6.48 -5.72 1.02
N ILE A 51 5.52 -6.62 0.97
CA ILE A 51 4.11 -6.37 1.30
C ILE A 51 3.72 -7.39 2.37
N ASP A 52 3.47 -6.91 3.59
CA ASP A 52 3.21 -7.76 4.76
C ASP A 52 4.31 -8.83 4.97
N ASN A 53 3.96 -10.12 4.87
CA ASN A 53 4.88 -11.25 5.07
C ASN A 53 5.37 -11.86 3.74
N SER A 54 5.14 -11.17 2.63
CA SER A 54 5.59 -11.56 1.30
C SER A 54 6.52 -10.50 0.74
N ALA A 55 7.49 -10.90 -0.07
CA ALA A 55 8.32 -9.95 -0.78
C ALA A 55 8.72 -10.45 -2.17
N GLU A 56 8.98 -9.51 -3.06
CA GLU A 56 9.56 -9.74 -4.38
C GLU A 56 11.00 -9.21 -4.39
N LEU A 57 11.91 -9.99 -4.96
CA LEU A 57 13.31 -9.65 -5.15
C LEU A 57 13.65 -9.74 -6.64
N GLU A 58 14.06 -8.62 -7.23
CA GLU A 58 14.56 -8.54 -8.59
C GLU A 58 16.04 -8.19 -8.56
N ILE A 59 16.91 -9.00 -9.17
CA ILE A 59 18.36 -8.76 -9.18
C ILE A 59 18.90 -8.77 -10.60
N TYR A 60 19.76 -7.79 -10.90
CA TYR A 60 20.46 -7.66 -12.17
C TYR A 60 21.97 -7.61 -11.92
N TYR A 61 22.73 -8.40 -12.69
CA TYR A 61 24.19 -8.52 -12.55
C TYR A 61 24.78 -9.17 -13.80
N GLY A 62 25.93 -8.72 -14.29
CA GLY A 62 26.64 -9.39 -15.40
C GLY A 62 25.76 -9.73 -16.62
N ASN A 63 24.84 -8.82 -17.00
CA ASN A 63 23.80 -9.01 -18.03
C ASN A 63 22.78 -10.14 -17.79
N LYS A 64 22.76 -10.71 -16.58
CA LYS A 64 21.75 -11.66 -16.10
C LYS A 64 20.69 -10.94 -15.27
N TYR A 65 19.48 -11.46 -15.29
CA TYR A 65 18.35 -10.99 -14.49
C TYR A 65 17.69 -12.19 -13.80
N ARG A 66 17.45 -12.09 -12.49
CA ARG A 66 16.72 -13.11 -11.72
C ARG A 66 15.64 -12.45 -10.86
N ILE A 67 14.54 -13.17 -10.68
CA ILE A 67 13.42 -12.75 -9.82
C ILE A 67 13.08 -13.87 -8.84
N ALA A 68 12.70 -13.51 -7.62
CA ALA A 68 12.23 -14.43 -6.61
C ALA A 68 11.06 -13.87 -5.81
N MET A 69 10.17 -14.78 -5.40
CA MET A 69 9.14 -14.52 -4.40
C MET A 69 9.62 -15.11 -3.08
N LEU A 70 9.47 -14.32 -2.02
CA LEU A 70 9.99 -14.58 -0.69
C LEU A 70 8.85 -14.54 0.32
N ARG A 71 8.89 -15.42 1.32
CA ARG A 71 8.19 -15.25 2.58
C ARG A 71 9.15 -14.60 3.56
N VAL A 72 8.76 -13.47 4.11
CA VAL A 72 9.60 -12.62 4.96
C VAL A 72 8.98 -12.41 6.32
N SER A 73 9.83 -12.18 7.31
CA SER A 73 9.41 -11.81 8.66
C SER A 73 10.49 -10.97 9.33
N ASP A 74 10.09 -10.10 10.24
CA ASP A 74 11.01 -9.40 11.14
C ASP A 74 11.49 -10.38 12.22
N LYS A 75 12.78 -10.74 12.21
CA LYS A 75 13.40 -11.57 13.25
C LYS A 75 13.61 -10.76 14.54
N THR A 76 13.96 -9.48 14.37
CA THR A 76 13.99 -8.45 15.42
C THR A 76 13.48 -7.14 14.83
N ASN A 77 13.32 -6.09 15.64
CA ASN A 77 12.96 -4.77 15.13
C ASN A 77 13.96 -4.24 14.06
N ASP A 78 15.22 -4.68 14.12
CA ASP A 78 16.30 -4.23 13.24
C ASP A 78 16.61 -5.22 12.09
N ILE A 79 16.27 -6.50 12.24
CA ILE A 79 16.63 -7.54 11.27
C ILE A 79 15.39 -8.12 10.59
N LEU A 80 15.32 -7.96 9.28
CA LEU A 80 14.38 -8.68 8.42
C LEU A 80 15.06 -9.90 7.82
N VAL A 81 14.35 -11.03 7.78
CA VAL A 81 14.80 -12.25 7.13
C VAL A 81 13.74 -12.76 6.16
N GLY A 82 14.14 -13.51 5.16
CA GLY A 82 13.22 -14.14 4.24
C GLY A 82 13.77 -15.37 3.57
N ASN A 83 12.86 -16.25 3.16
CA ASN A 83 13.18 -17.45 2.40
C ASN A 83 12.28 -17.51 1.18
N GLY A 84 12.80 -17.99 0.06
CA GLY A 84 11.99 -18.22 -1.12
C GLY A 84 12.74 -18.97 -2.20
N LYS A 85 12.31 -18.79 -3.44
CA LYS A 85 12.88 -19.52 -4.58
C LYS A 85 13.01 -18.62 -5.80
N TRP A 86 14.07 -18.82 -6.57
CA TRP A 86 14.21 -18.20 -7.89
C TRP A 86 13.14 -18.74 -8.85
N PHE A 87 12.57 -17.86 -9.68
CA PHE A 87 11.76 -18.28 -10.83
C PHE A 87 12.65 -18.61 -12.03
N SER A 88 12.34 -19.72 -12.70
CA SER A 88 12.89 -20.03 -14.02
C SER A 88 12.03 -19.39 -15.10
N LYS A 89 12.64 -18.70 -16.07
CA LYS A 89 11.93 -18.18 -17.27
C LYS A 89 11.42 -19.30 -18.21
N ILE A 90 11.88 -20.54 -18.04
CA ILE A 90 11.70 -21.61 -19.05
C ILE A 90 10.71 -22.70 -18.58
N THR A 91 10.43 -22.83 -17.28
CA THR A 91 9.44 -23.79 -16.76
C THR A 91 8.82 -23.30 -15.44
N ASN A 92 7.52 -23.52 -15.22
CA ASN A 92 6.75 -23.20 -13.99
C ASN A 92 7.23 -23.94 -12.70
N ALA A 93 8.47 -24.43 -12.64
CA ALA A 93 9.04 -25.07 -11.47
C ALA A 93 9.98 -24.10 -10.74
N ALA A 94 9.75 -23.91 -9.44
CA ALA A 94 10.65 -23.17 -8.56
C ALA A 94 11.88 -24.03 -8.25
N ARG A 95 13.04 -23.70 -8.82
CA ARG A 95 14.18 -24.63 -8.91
C ARG A 95 15.21 -24.53 -7.81
N SER A 96 15.31 -23.42 -7.07
CA SER A 96 16.39 -23.29 -6.09
C SER A 96 16.07 -22.33 -4.95
N LEU A 97 16.32 -22.78 -3.72
CA LEU A 97 16.05 -22.02 -2.49
C LEU A 97 17.00 -20.82 -2.37
N LEU A 98 16.49 -19.75 -1.78
CA LEU A 98 17.27 -18.57 -1.46
C LEU A 98 16.87 -18.02 -0.09
N TYR A 99 17.84 -17.44 0.60
CA TYR A 99 17.69 -16.75 1.87
C TYR A 99 18.06 -15.27 1.69
N VAL A 100 17.33 -14.39 2.36
CA VAL A 100 17.66 -12.97 2.45
C VAL A 100 17.74 -12.51 3.89
N ARG A 101 18.61 -11.54 4.14
CA ARG A 101 18.70 -10.83 5.42
C ARG A 101 18.94 -9.34 5.17
N TYR A 102 18.15 -8.48 5.81
CA TYR A 102 18.34 -7.04 5.78
C TYR A 102 18.52 -6.49 7.19
N ILE A 103 19.62 -5.78 7.42
CA ILE A 103 19.92 -5.08 8.67
C ILE A 103 19.56 -3.60 8.48
N LYS A 104 18.48 -3.14 9.13
CA LYS A 104 17.86 -1.83 8.86
C LYS A 104 18.75 -0.67 9.30
N SER A 105 19.38 -0.78 10.46
CA SER A 105 20.31 0.21 11.04
C SER A 105 21.50 0.49 10.11
N GLU A 106 22.10 -0.58 9.59
CA GLU A 106 23.28 -0.52 8.70
C GLU A 106 22.92 -0.32 7.23
N LYS A 107 21.64 -0.57 6.88
CA LYS A 107 21.12 -0.61 5.51
C LYS A 107 21.86 -1.62 4.62
N ILE A 108 22.31 -2.73 5.18
CA ILE A 108 23.01 -3.79 4.45
C ILE A 108 22.06 -4.95 4.18
N PHE A 109 22.07 -5.43 2.94
CA PHE A 109 21.22 -6.53 2.48
C PHE A 109 22.07 -7.66 1.93
N PHE A 110 21.78 -8.86 2.42
CA PHE A 110 22.43 -10.11 2.07
C PHE A 110 21.45 -11.01 1.33
N ILE A 111 21.94 -11.66 0.28
CA ILE A 111 21.23 -12.69 -0.48
C ILE A 111 22.14 -13.91 -0.52
N GLU A 112 21.61 -15.06 -0.14
CA GLU A 112 22.30 -16.34 -0.23
C GLU A 112 21.43 -17.31 -1.03
N GLY A 113 22.03 -17.99 -1.99
CA GLY A 113 21.38 -18.94 -2.86
C GLY A 113 22.24 -20.17 -3.13
N PRO A 114 21.79 -21.04 -4.03
CA PRO A 114 22.50 -22.24 -4.43
C PRO A 114 23.69 -21.90 -5.32
N GLU A 115 24.57 -22.87 -5.57
CA GLU A 115 25.71 -22.72 -6.49
C GLU A 115 26.58 -21.50 -6.11
N LEU A 116 26.77 -21.32 -4.80
CA LEU A 116 27.60 -20.25 -4.23
C LEU A 116 27.10 -18.83 -4.58
N PHE A 117 25.83 -18.69 -4.98
CA PHE A 117 25.21 -17.40 -5.20
C PHE A 117 25.18 -16.60 -3.89
N ARG A 118 25.95 -15.52 -3.82
CA ARG A 118 25.98 -14.63 -2.66
C ARG A 118 25.99 -13.19 -3.11
N ALA A 119 25.12 -12.35 -2.57
CA ALA A 119 25.17 -10.92 -2.80
C ALA A 119 25.13 -10.16 -1.49
N GLU A 120 25.92 -9.08 -1.43
CA GLU A 120 25.96 -8.16 -0.30
C GLU A 120 26.01 -6.73 -0.85
N GLY A 121 25.17 -5.86 -0.31
CA GLY A 121 25.12 -4.48 -0.78
C GLY A 121 24.44 -3.53 0.18
N LYS A 122 24.67 -2.24 -0.06
CA LYS A 122 23.99 -1.17 0.65
C LYS A 122 22.68 -0.85 -0.05
N CYS A 123 21.64 -0.69 0.74
CA CYS A 123 20.32 -0.33 0.27
C CYS A 123 19.96 1.08 0.70
N LYS A 124 19.12 1.70 -0.12
CA LYS A 124 18.35 2.89 0.28
C LYS A 124 16.89 2.48 0.27
N ASN A 125 16.16 2.94 1.28
CA ASN A 125 14.70 2.92 1.21
C ASN A 125 14.33 3.79 0.01
N ILE A 126 13.66 3.19 -0.96
CA ILE A 126 12.89 3.99 -1.90
C ILE A 126 11.65 4.33 -1.10
N THR A 127 11.59 5.57 -0.61
CA THR A 127 10.26 6.11 -0.35
C THR A 127 9.60 6.05 -1.71
N VAL A 128 8.55 5.24 -1.89
CA VAL A 128 7.75 5.30 -3.11
C VAL A 128 7.39 6.77 -3.25
N ASN A 129 8.09 7.48 -4.14
CA ASN A 129 7.67 8.80 -4.56
C ASN A 129 6.44 8.49 -5.38
N ILE A 130 5.29 8.45 -4.68
CA ILE A 130 3.99 8.37 -5.32
C ILE A 130 3.94 9.60 -6.21
N GLN A 131 4.26 9.40 -7.48
CA GLN A 131 4.19 10.43 -8.49
C GLN A 131 2.71 10.56 -8.81
N LEU A 132 2.12 11.65 -8.33
CA LEU A 132 0.73 11.95 -8.64
C LEU A 132 0.63 12.35 -10.12
N PRO A 133 -0.52 12.14 -10.77
CA PRO A 133 -0.72 12.59 -12.14
C PRO A 133 -0.50 14.10 -12.24
N GLY A 134 0.38 14.53 -13.16
CA GLY A 134 0.72 15.94 -13.37
C GLY A 134 1.34 16.62 -12.13
N ASN A 135 1.03 17.91 -11.94
CA ASN A 135 1.54 18.74 -10.84
C ASN A 135 0.64 18.74 -9.59
N GLN A 136 -0.14 17.67 -9.39
CA GLN A 136 -1.12 17.62 -8.30
C GLN A 136 -0.47 17.50 -6.91
N THR A 137 -1.14 18.08 -5.91
CA THR A 137 -0.81 17.84 -4.50
C THR A 137 -1.57 16.61 -3.98
N PHE A 138 -1.06 15.97 -2.92
CA PHE A 138 -1.82 14.90 -2.26
C PHE A 138 -3.23 15.33 -1.81
N LYS A 139 -3.41 16.59 -1.38
CA LYS A 139 -4.74 17.09 -0.99
C LYS A 139 -5.70 17.12 -2.16
N SER A 140 -5.26 17.67 -3.31
CA SER A 140 -6.09 17.75 -4.51
C SER A 140 -6.39 16.36 -5.05
N PHE A 141 -5.39 15.47 -5.07
CA PHE A 141 -5.58 14.08 -5.52
C PHE A 141 -6.53 13.30 -4.60
N ILE A 142 -6.41 13.43 -3.27
CA ILE A 142 -7.36 12.80 -2.33
C ILE A 142 -8.79 13.29 -2.60
N LYS A 143 -8.98 14.59 -2.82
CA LYS A 143 -10.30 15.16 -3.12
C LYS A 143 -10.86 14.62 -4.44
N GLU A 144 -10.03 14.51 -5.47
CA GLU A 144 -10.38 13.90 -6.75
C GLU A 144 -10.78 12.42 -6.59
N MET A 145 -10.01 11.64 -5.84
CA MET A 145 -10.33 10.23 -5.59
C MET A 145 -11.64 10.06 -4.82
N VAL A 146 -11.88 10.88 -3.79
CA VAL A 146 -13.15 10.90 -3.04
C VAL A 146 -14.32 11.24 -3.96
N TYR A 147 -14.14 12.18 -4.89
CA TYR A 147 -15.12 12.50 -5.92
C TYR A 147 -15.39 11.32 -6.86
N ILE A 148 -14.36 10.71 -7.44
CA ILE A 148 -14.49 9.56 -8.35
C ILE A 148 -15.25 8.40 -7.70
N ILE A 149 -14.94 8.09 -6.43
CA ILE A 149 -15.62 7.04 -5.66
C ILE A 149 -17.11 7.38 -5.46
N ARG A 150 -17.41 8.64 -5.14
CA ARG A 150 -18.79 9.13 -5.03
C ARG A 150 -19.55 8.97 -6.34
N GLU A 151 -19.01 9.48 -7.45
CA GLU A 151 -19.67 9.47 -8.75
C GLU A 151 -19.93 8.04 -9.24
N HIS A 152 -18.92 7.17 -9.25
CA HIS A 152 -19.12 5.81 -9.74
C HIS A 152 -20.08 5.01 -8.86
N SER A 153 -20.06 5.21 -7.55
CA SER A 153 -21.08 4.59 -6.69
C SER A 153 -22.48 5.17 -6.93
N GLU A 154 -22.60 6.44 -7.34
CA GLU A 154 -23.86 7.07 -7.75
C GLU A 154 -24.41 6.48 -9.06
N TYR A 155 -23.55 6.32 -10.08
CA TYR A 155 -23.93 5.69 -11.35
C TYR A 155 -24.41 4.25 -11.17
N ALA A 156 -23.81 3.51 -10.23
CA ALA A 156 -24.26 2.17 -9.87
C ALA A 156 -25.67 2.20 -9.25
N ILE A 157 -25.99 3.16 -8.38
CA ILE A 157 -27.31 3.23 -7.74
C ILE A 157 -28.42 3.79 -8.64
N ALA A 158 -28.07 4.61 -9.64
CA ALA A 158 -29.02 5.24 -10.56
C ALA A 158 -29.71 4.23 -11.49
N HIS A 159 -29.10 3.07 -11.72
CA HIS A 159 -29.63 2.02 -12.61
C HIS A 159 -29.84 0.70 -11.83
N PRO A 160 -30.77 0.65 -10.86
CA PRO A 160 -30.89 -0.46 -9.91
C PRO A 160 -31.30 -1.80 -10.54
N LYS A 161 -31.82 -1.78 -11.77
CA LYS A 161 -32.26 -2.97 -12.51
C LYS A 161 -31.19 -3.51 -13.47
N ASP A 162 -30.09 -2.77 -13.67
CA ASP A 162 -29.01 -3.16 -14.57
C ASP A 162 -27.82 -3.69 -13.75
N GLY A 163 -27.80 -5.01 -13.55
CA GLY A 163 -26.76 -5.69 -12.77
C GLY A 163 -25.36 -5.49 -13.32
N ASP A 164 -25.21 -5.48 -14.65
CA ASP A 164 -23.93 -5.26 -15.31
C ASP A 164 -23.42 -3.84 -15.11
N ASN A 165 -24.30 -2.85 -15.19
CA ASN A 165 -23.97 -1.46 -14.87
C ASN A 165 -23.53 -1.30 -13.40
N ILE A 166 -24.29 -1.88 -12.47
CA ILE A 166 -23.94 -1.88 -11.04
C ILE A 166 -22.55 -2.47 -10.85
N LYS A 167 -22.30 -3.66 -11.38
CA LYS A 167 -21.03 -4.38 -11.23
C LYS A 167 -19.87 -3.60 -11.84
N ARG A 168 -20.04 -3.05 -13.04
CA ARG A 168 -19.02 -2.26 -13.75
C ARG A 168 -18.63 -1.02 -12.94
N HIS A 169 -19.58 -0.20 -12.54
CA HIS A 169 -19.28 1.01 -11.80
C HIS A 169 -18.78 0.74 -10.38
N LEU A 170 -19.24 -0.35 -9.75
CA LEU A 170 -18.68 -0.78 -8.48
C LEU A 170 -17.24 -1.27 -8.62
N LYS A 171 -16.85 -1.92 -9.73
CA LYS A 171 -15.44 -2.21 -10.03
C LYS A 171 -14.60 -0.92 -10.11
N HIS A 172 -15.06 0.11 -10.82
CA HIS A 172 -14.36 1.42 -10.84
C HIS A 172 -14.25 2.03 -9.44
N THR A 173 -15.33 1.98 -8.66
CA THR A 173 -15.38 2.49 -7.28
C THR A 173 -14.37 1.78 -6.38
N CYS A 174 -14.36 0.45 -6.39
CA CYS A 174 -13.44 -0.36 -5.58
C CYS A 174 -11.98 -0.18 -6.03
N HIS A 175 -11.73 -0.11 -7.33
CA HIS A 175 -10.38 0.17 -7.86
C HIS A 175 -9.88 1.56 -7.43
N ALA A 176 -10.77 2.56 -7.39
CA ALA A 176 -10.41 3.90 -6.92
C ALA A 176 -10.10 3.93 -5.41
N LEU A 177 -10.73 3.07 -4.60
CA LEU A 177 -10.30 2.87 -3.21
C LEU A 177 -8.88 2.27 -3.18
N ASP A 178 -8.71 1.10 -3.79
CA ASP A 178 -7.43 0.41 -3.92
C ASP A 178 -7.41 -0.45 -5.21
N PRO A 179 -6.46 -0.22 -6.14
CA PRO A 179 -6.31 -1.00 -7.36
C PRO A 179 -6.24 -2.50 -7.14
N MET A 180 -5.74 -2.96 -5.98
CA MET A 180 -5.62 -4.38 -5.64
C MET A 180 -6.95 -5.04 -5.26
N THR A 181 -8.05 -4.30 -5.19
CA THR A 181 -9.38 -4.88 -4.95
C THR A 181 -9.97 -5.55 -6.18
N ILE A 182 -9.51 -5.17 -7.39
CA ILE A 182 -10.03 -5.67 -8.66
C ILE A 182 -8.91 -6.35 -9.45
N LYS A 183 -9.17 -7.57 -9.95
CA LYS A 183 -8.28 -8.37 -10.79
C LYS A 183 -8.03 -7.75 -12.16
N GLU A 184 -9.07 -7.16 -12.76
CA GLU A 184 -9.03 -6.54 -14.08
C GLU A 184 -9.15 -5.03 -13.95
N ARG A 185 -8.12 -4.29 -14.32
CA ARG A 185 -8.12 -2.82 -14.25
C ARG A 185 -9.28 -2.27 -15.10
N PRO A 186 -10.26 -1.59 -14.49
CA PRO A 186 -11.31 -0.93 -15.26
C PRO A 186 -10.70 0.28 -15.98
N MET A 187 -11.17 0.59 -17.19
CA MET A 187 -10.63 1.70 -18.00
C MET A 187 -11.72 2.75 -18.25
N PRO A 188 -11.43 4.05 -18.06
CA PRO A 188 -10.22 4.63 -17.46
C PRO A 188 -10.20 4.46 -15.92
N ALA A 189 -9.01 4.29 -15.33
CA ALA A 189 -8.85 4.28 -13.87
C ALA A 189 -7.44 4.73 -13.44
N PRO A 190 -7.31 5.38 -12.27
CA PRO A 190 -6.03 5.89 -11.76
C PRO A 190 -5.09 4.77 -11.31
N GLU A 191 -3.78 4.93 -11.51
CA GLU A 191 -2.77 3.92 -11.12
C GLU A 191 -2.59 3.82 -9.59
N ILE A 192 -2.98 4.88 -8.88
CA ILE A 192 -2.85 5.00 -7.43
C ILE A 192 -4.27 5.12 -6.86
N GLY A 193 -4.59 4.25 -5.90
CA GLY A 193 -5.84 4.34 -5.13
C GLY A 193 -5.80 5.36 -4.02
N LEU A 194 -6.98 5.71 -3.50
CA LEU A 194 -7.14 6.58 -2.35
C LEU A 194 -6.33 6.10 -1.15
N THR A 195 -6.28 4.78 -0.90
CA THR A 195 -5.57 4.18 0.24
C THR A 195 -4.10 4.56 0.30
N LYS A 196 -3.40 4.56 -0.84
CA LYS A 196 -1.98 4.93 -0.89
C LYS A 196 -1.79 6.43 -0.71
N ALA A 197 -2.64 7.24 -1.35
CA ALA A 197 -2.55 8.69 -1.26
C ALA A 197 -2.85 9.21 0.15
N ILE A 198 -3.89 8.69 0.81
CA ILE A 198 -4.29 9.12 2.15
C ILE A 198 -3.23 8.73 3.18
N LYS A 199 -2.74 7.48 3.16
CA LYS A 199 -1.68 7.01 4.07
C LYS A 199 -0.41 7.84 3.91
N ARG A 200 -0.04 8.21 2.68
CA ARG A 200 1.09 9.13 2.46
C ARG A 200 0.83 10.52 3.01
N TYR A 201 -0.36 11.08 2.80
CA TYR A 201 -0.72 12.39 3.33
C TYR A 201 -0.71 12.44 4.87
N LEU A 202 -1.14 11.36 5.53
CA LEU A 202 -1.18 11.26 6.99
C LEU A 202 0.21 11.27 7.66
N THR A 203 1.28 10.96 6.91
CA THR A 203 2.66 11.04 7.45
C THR A 203 3.16 12.46 7.75
N LYS A 204 2.38 13.49 7.43
CA LYS A 204 2.74 14.90 7.65
C LYS A 204 2.45 15.35 9.09
N ARG A 205 3.29 16.22 9.66
CA ARG A 205 3.22 16.67 11.08
C ARG A 205 1.92 17.38 11.50
N LYS A 206 1.04 17.77 10.57
CA LYS A 206 -0.25 18.45 10.84
C LYS A 206 -1.31 18.00 9.84
N VAL A 207 -2.24 17.15 10.27
CA VAL A 207 -3.31 16.60 9.45
C VAL A 207 -4.66 16.99 10.04
N LYS A 208 -5.60 17.47 9.22
CA LYS A 208 -6.97 17.72 9.67
C LYS A 208 -7.69 16.40 9.99
N PRO A 209 -8.55 16.34 11.02
CA PRO A 209 -9.27 15.13 11.42
C PRO A 209 -10.04 14.43 10.27
N ILE A 210 -10.56 15.20 9.32
CA ILE A 210 -11.28 14.66 8.15
C ILE A 210 -10.46 13.63 7.36
N TYR A 211 -9.14 13.80 7.25
CA TYR A 211 -8.29 12.85 6.51
C TYR A 211 -8.05 11.54 7.27
N VAL A 212 -8.12 11.57 8.61
CA VAL A 212 -8.13 10.35 9.44
C VAL A 212 -9.44 9.59 9.25
N THR A 213 -10.56 10.31 9.19
CA THR A 213 -11.86 9.72 8.86
C THR A 213 -11.87 9.10 7.46
N ILE A 214 -11.28 9.79 6.47
CA ILE A 214 -11.16 9.24 5.10
C ILE A 214 -10.37 7.94 5.10
N ASP A 215 -9.23 7.86 5.80
CA ASP A 215 -8.41 6.64 5.89
C ASP A 215 -9.20 5.47 6.49
N SER A 216 -9.86 5.70 7.63
CA SER A 216 -10.69 4.67 8.29
C SER A 216 -11.83 4.17 7.41
N VAL A 217 -12.56 5.08 6.76
CA VAL A 217 -13.66 4.73 5.84
C VAL A 217 -13.13 4.00 4.60
N THR A 218 -11.97 4.40 4.10
CA THR A 218 -11.32 3.77 2.94
C THR A 218 -10.96 2.32 3.26
N ASP A 219 -10.31 2.04 4.39
CA ASP A 219 -9.94 0.69 4.79
C ASP A 219 -11.18 -0.22 5.03
N GLU A 220 -12.26 0.32 5.60
CA GLU A 220 -13.55 -0.39 5.74
C GLU A 220 -14.08 -0.86 4.37
N PHE A 221 -14.16 0.06 3.39
CA PHE A 221 -14.76 -0.27 2.10
C PHE A 221 -13.86 -1.10 1.19
N ILE A 222 -12.53 -1.04 1.33
CA ILE A 222 -11.63 -2.00 0.67
C ILE A 222 -11.98 -3.43 1.08
N LYS A 223 -12.18 -3.67 2.38
CA LYS A 223 -12.52 -5.00 2.89
C LYS A 223 -13.86 -5.47 2.32
N LEU A 224 -14.89 -4.62 2.38
CA LEU A 224 -16.20 -4.93 1.82
C LEU A 224 -16.16 -5.17 0.31
N CYS A 225 -15.36 -4.40 -0.44
CA CYS A 225 -15.14 -4.60 -1.87
C CYS A 225 -14.56 -5.98 -2.17
N LYS A 226 -13.51 -6.40 -1.44
CA LYS A 226 -12.88 -7.72 -1.62
C LYS A 226 -13.85 -8.87 -1.33
N GLU A 227 -14.69 -8.72 -0.31
CA GLU A 227 -15.69 -9.73 0.07
C GLU A 227 -16.86 -9.80 -0.92
N THR A 228 -17.20 -8.70 -1.59
CA THR A 228 -18.46 -8.58 -2.34
C THR A 228 -18.27 -8.66 -3.86
N ILE A 229 -17.23 -8.05 -4.43
CA ILE A 229 -17.13 -7.83 -5.89
C ILE A 229 -16.99 -9.13 -6.71
N TYR A 230 -16.46 -10.19 -6.10
CA TYR A 230 -16.31 -11.53 -6.67
C TYR A 230 -17.20 -12.56 -5.98
N SER A 231 -18.15 -12.12 -5.14
CA SER A 231 -19.13 -13.00 -4.54
C SER A 231 -20.08 -13.54 -5.61
N SER A 232 -20.54 -14.77 -5.45
CA SER A 232 -21.63 -15.35 -6.25
C SER A 232 -22.99 -14.70 -5.98
N ASP A 233 -23.11 -13.95 -4.88
CA ASP A 233 -24.34 -13.25 -4.51
C ASP A 233 -24.35 -11.81 -5.03
N GLU A 234 -24.78 -11.65 -6.28
CA GLU A 234 -24.86 -10.34 -6.94
C GLU A 234 -25.85 -9.38 -6.25
N LYS A 235 -26.77 -9.88 -5.42
CA LYS A 235 -27.70 -9.05 -4.65
C LYS A 235 -26.98 -8.16 -3.62
N LYS A 236 -25.72 -8.46 -3.28
CA LYS A 236 -24.90 -7.66 -2.35
C LYS A 236 -24.25 -6.44 -3.01
N LEU A 237 -24.15 -6.39 -4.35
CA LEU A 237 -23.48 -5.30 -5.06
C LEU A 237 -24.20 -3.96 -4.88
N PHE A 238 -25.52 -3.95 -5.06
CA PHE A 238 -26.32 -2.72 -4.96
C PHE A 238 -26.36 -2.13 -3.52
N PRO A 239 -26.57 -2.93 -2.45
CA PRO A 239 -26.40 -2.45 -1.08
C PRO A 239 -25.01 -1.88 -0.78
N LEU A 240 -23.94 -2.49 -1.32
CA LEU A 240 -22.58 -1.97 -1.15
C LEU A 240 -22.42 -0.61 -1.84
N ALA A 241 -22.91 -0.46 -3.07
CA ALA A 241 -22.88 0.82 -3.81
C ALA A 241 -23.56 1.94 -3.02
N LYS A 242 -24.76 1.69 -2.44
CA LYS A 242 -25.47 2.65 -1.60
C LYS A 242 -24.66 3.07 -0.36
N LYS A 243 -24.05 2.11 0.33
CA LYS A 243 -23.24 2.39 1.53
C LYS A 243 -22.02 3.25 1.20
N ILE A 244 -21.30 2.91 0.13
CA ILE A 244 -20.15 3.68 -0.34
C ILE A 244 -20.58 5.09 -0.69
N ASN A 245 -21.58 5.25 -1.57
CA ASN A 245 -22.02 6.57 -2.02
C ASN A 245 -22.41 7.47 -0.84
N SER A 246 -23.23 6.97 0.08
CA SER A 246 -23.66 7.74 1.25
C SER A 246 -22.48 8.27 2.07
N LYS A 247 -21.47 7.43 2.35
CA LYS A 247 -20.29 7.84 3.12
C LYS A 247 -19.39 8.80 2.34
N PHE A 248 -19.12 8.51 1.07
CA PHE A 248 -18.22 9.33 0.25
C PHE A 248 -18.83 10.68 -0.14
N THR A 249 -20.15 10.79 -0.27
CA THR A 249 -20.86 12.08 -0.38
C THR A 249 -20.63 12.96 0.85
N LEU A 250 -20.76 12.38 2.05
CA LEU A 250 -20.52 13.11 3.30
C LEU A 250 -19.05 13.55 3.45
N LEU A 251 -18.10 12.70 3.02
CA LEU A 251 -16.67 13.04 3.06
C LEU A 251 -16.35 14.15 2.05
N TYR A 252 -16.88 14.07 0.83
CA TYR A 252 -16.66 15.08 -0.21
C TYR A 252 -17.14 16.47 0.23
N ASN A 253 -18.32 16.55 0.84
CA ASN A 253 -18.88 17.83 1.30
C ASN A 253 -18.09 18.47 2.46
N LYS A 254 -17.22 17.71 3.13
CA LYS A 254 -16.37 18.18 4.24
C LYS A 254 -14.92 18.51 3.82
N LEU A 255 -14.54 18.24 2.56
CA LEU A 255 -13.18 18.43 2.01
C LEU A 255 -13.01 19.76 1.26
#